data_AF-A0A2Z4V828-F1
#
_entry.id   AF-A0A2Z4V828-F1
#
_cell.length_a   1.000
_cell.length_b   1.000
_cell.length_c   1.000
_cell.angle_alpha   90.00
_cell.angle_beta   90.00
_cell.angle_gamma   90.00
#
_symmetry.space_group_name_H-M   'P 1'
#
loop_
_entity.id
_entity.type
_entity.pdbx_description
1 polymer ?
#
loop_
_entity_poly.entity_id
_entity_poly.type
_entity_poly.pdbx_seq_one_letter_code
_entity_poly.pdbx_strand_id
1 'polypeptide(L)'
;MNVRSAWLPITGQTRSDTRVASLGALTPTSPVASRSGILPGSSDGKWRISGFTIVGTTAMGATVYPGRALIQGTDSQGGYPVALTQTLNLTFADGHAQYARVNPIVLRVYDDEYDASGRTEAAVEVIRGVPAASPAVPATPPLSLPLYTVAVPAGTSAGTGGIAWATALLGLRTATVGLGGILPVTTDTAIGAYPGQYRDIEGALQRWDGNAWLPYPPKPVWQNWTPVWSTATGSGTPSFGNAEVLARWIQQGPTVHMNFAITFGSTTSFGTGATTNDNWRFTLPVKAAAITKGIGFADLTLGLRDRVTARIRCTSTSVFELEIASGLPTGGAIAGFGLTDAVSPWTWAAGHTIIGSATYEAASQ
;
A
#
# COMPACT_ATOMS: atom_id res chain seq x y z
N MET A 1 -23.41 -19.72 -29.52
CA MET A 1 -23.05 -19.71 -28.09
C MET A 1 -22.17 -18.48 -27.84
N ASN A 2 -22.59 -17.58 -26.94
CA ASN A 2 -21.93 -16.28 -26.78
C ASN A 2 -20.75 -16.34 -25.80
N VAL A 3 -20.81 -17.31 -24.89
CA VAL A 3 -19.72 -17.69 -23.98
C VAL A 3 -18.91 -18.81 -24.64
N ARG A 4 -17.59 -18.69 -24.60
CA ARG A 4 -16.63 -19.62 -25.21
C ARG A 4 -15.59 -20.01 -24.16
N SER A 5 -15.16 -21.26 -24.14
CA SER A 5 -14.08 -21.75 -23.29
C SER A 5 -12.97 -22.42 -24.10
N ALA A 6 -11.78 -22.55 -23.49
CA ALA A 6 -10.70 -23.37 -24.04
C ALA A 6 -10.47 -24.67 -23.30
N TRP A 7 -10.08 -25.70 -24.07
CA TRP A 7 -9.74 -27.05 -23.59
C TRP A 7 -10.85 -27.76 -22.81
N LEU A 8 -12.10 -27.34 -22.98
CA LEU A 8 -13.27 -27.92 -22.34
C LEU A 8 -14.05 -28.88 -23.26
N PRO A 9 -14.37 -28.54 -24.54
CA PRO A 9 -15.27 -29.39 -25.35
C PRO A 9 -14.67 -30.76 -25.71
N ILE A 10 -15.44 -31.83 -25.49
CA ILE A 10 -15.05 -33.23 -25.75
C ILE A 10 -14.75 -33.49 -27.25
N THR A 11 -15.47 -32.81 -28.14
CA THR A 11 -15.35 -33.00 -29.60
C THR A 11 -14.21 -32.19 -30.24
N GLY A 12 -13.37 -31.55 -29.42
CA GLY A 12 -12.26 -30.71 -29.87
C GLY A 12 -12.61 -29.22 -29.94
N GLN A 13 -11.59 -28.38 -29.83
CA GLN A 13 -11.76 -26.92 -29.78
C GLN A 13 -11.62 -26.27 -31.16
N THR A 14 -12.49 -25.31 -31.50
CA THR A 14 -12.33 -24.56 -32.76
C THR A 14 -11.17 -23.56 -32.68
N ARG A 15 -10.54 -23.27 -33.82
CA ARG A 15 -9.51 -22.21 -33.93
C ARG A 15 -10.01 -20.84 -33.47
N SER A 16 -11.32 -20.59 -33.52
CA SER A 16 -11.91 -19.33 -33.08
C SER A 16 -11.94 -19.26 -31.55
N ASP A 17 -12.34 -20.35 -30.88
CA ASP A 17 -12.42 -20.41 -29.43
C ASP A 17 -11.03 -20.34 -28.80
N THR A 18 -10.04 -21.06 -29.37
CA THR A 18 -8.66 -21.02 -28.87
C THR A 18 -8.07 -19.61 -28.95
N ARG A 19 -8.30 -18.88 -30.05
CA ARG A 19 -7.76 -17.52 -30.26
C ARG A 19 -8.32 -16.50 -29.28
N VAL A 20 -9.62 -16.58 -28.98
CA VAL A 20 -10.30 -15.57 -28.16
C VAL A 20 -10.16 -15.88 -26.67
N ALA A 21 -10.02 -17.16 -26.31
CA ALA A 21 -9.89 -17.58 -24.93
C ALA A 21 -8.43 -17.65 -24.43
N SER A 22 -7.41 -17.86 -25.27
CA SER A 22 -6.01 -18.11 -24.84
C SER A 22 -5.45 -17.11 -23.84
N LEU A 23 -4.99 -17.61 -22.68
CA LEU A 23 -4.36 -16.83 -21.61
C LEU A 23 -2.89 -17.19 -21.50
N GLY A 24 -2.04 -16.19 -21.24
CA GLY A 24 -0.64 -16.41 -20.88
C GLY A 24 -0.50 -16.94 -19.45
N ALA A 25 0.73 -17.00 -18.95
CA ALA A 25 0.98 -17.37 -17.56
C ALA A 25 0.35 -16.33 -16.61
N LEU A 26 -0.61 -16.75 -15.79
CA LEU A 26 -1.32 -15.90 -14.82
C LEU A 26 -0.72 -16.04 -13.42
N THR A 27 -1.11 -15.15 -12.51
CA THR A 27 -0.70 -15.19 -11.09
C THR A 27 -0.93 -16.58 -10.52
N PRO A 28 0.09 -17.25 -9.94
CA PRO A 28 -0.06 -18.63 -9.50
C PRO A 28 -0.76 -18.67 -8.14
N THR A 29 -1.42 -19.78 -7.85
CA THR A 29 -1.95 -20.11 -6.52
C THR A 29 -1.40 -21.43 -6.01
N SER A 30 -0.89 -22.26 -6.91
CA SER A 30 -0.12 -23.47 -6.64
C SER A 30 0.93 -23.64 -7.77
N PRO A 31 1.79 -24.67 -7.74
CA PRO A 31 2.71 -24.95 -8.84
C PRO A 31 2.03 -25.16 -10.21
N VAL A 32 0.75 -25.55 -10.22
CA VAL A 32 -0.01 -25.86 -11.46
C VAL A 32 -1.32 -25.06 -11.59
N ALA A 33 -1.72 -24.34 -10.55
CA ALA A 33 -2.94 -23.54 -10.54
C ALA A 33 -2.65 -22.04 -10.67
N SER A 34 -3.58 -21.35 -11.34
CA SER A 34 -3.60 -19.91 -11.49
C SER A 34 -4.79 -19.29 -10.78
N ARG A 35 -4.66 -18.03 -10.39
CA ARG A 35 -5.72 -17.25 -9.78
C ARG A 35 -6.89 -17.05 -10.76
N SER A 36 -8.09 -17.49 -10.37
CA SER A 36 -9.34 -17.16 -11.05
C SER A 36 -9.59 -15.64 -11.05
N GLY A 37 -10.18 -15.12 -12.11
CA GLY A 37 -10.57 -13.72 -12.18
C GLY A 37 -10.79 -13.22 -13.60
N ILE A 38 -11.31 -12.00 -13.69
CA ILE A 38 -11.53 -11.29 -14.95
C ILE A 38 -10.23 -10.57 -15.33
N LEU A 39 -9.91 -10.57 -16.63
CA LEU A 39 -8.78 -9.80 -17.11
C LEU A 39 -9.09 -8.31 -17.01
N PRO A 40 -8.19 -7.50 -16.42
CA PRO A 40 -8.44 -6.09 -16.22
C PRO A 40 -8.41 -5.31 -17.53
N GLY A 41 -8.96 -4.10 -17.46
CA GLY A 41 -9.03 -3.14 -18.54
C GLY A 41 -10.44 -2.90 -19.07
N SER A 42 -10.52 -1.88 -19.91
CA SER A 42 -11.67 -1.50 -20.72
C SER A 42 -11.19 -0.99 -22.07
N SER A 43 -12.07 -0.95 -23.07
CA SER A 43 -11.70 -0.50 -24.43
C SER A 43 -11.19 0.94 -24.48
N ASP A 44 -11.57 1.77 -23.52
CA ASP A 44 -11.17 3.18 -23.36
C ASP A 44 -10.12 3.38 -22.26
N GLY A 45 -9.67 2.32 -21.58
CA GLY A 45 -8.73 2.38 -20.46
C GLY A 45 -9.26 3.06 -19.19
N LYS A 46 -10.54 3.42 -19.12
CA LYS A 46 -11.14 4.15 -18.00
C LYS A 46 -11.41 3.28 -16.77
N TRP A 47 -11.70 1.99 -16.98
CA TRP A 47 -12.14 1.10 -15.90
C TRP A 47 -11.13 -0.01 -15.63
N ARG A 48 -10.87 -0.27 -14.34
CA ARG A 48 -10.04 -1.40 -13.90
C ARG A 48 -10.56 -2.74 -14.44
N ILE A 49 -11.88 -2.92 -14.48
CA ILE A 49 -12.55 -4.10 -15.02
C ILE A 49 -13.82 -3.65 -15.75
N SER A 50 -13.88 -3.81 -17.08
CA SER A 50 -15.14 -3.71 -17.84
C SER A 50 -15.72 -5.07 -18.22
N GLY A 51 -14.91 -6.13 -18.21
CA GLY A 51 -15.36 -7.48 -18.55
C GLY A 51 -16.51 -7.95 -17.67
N PHE A 52 -17.50 -8.62 -18.28
CA PHE A 52 -18.68 -9.17 -17.59
C PHE A 52 -19.44 -8.13 -16.76
N THR A 53 -19.41 -6.85 -17.16
CA THR A 53 -20.24 -5.82 -16.53
C THR A 53 -21.71 -6.14 -16.75
N ILE A 54 -22.53 -5.91 -15.73
CA ILE A 54 -23.98 -6.16 -15.79
C ILE A 54 -24.72 -4.83 -15.67
N VAL A 55 -25.68 -4.63 -16.57
CA VAL A 55 -26.57 -3.46 -16.58
C VAL A 55 -28.01 -3.95 -16.63
N GLY A 56 -28.87 -3.46 -15.74
CA GLY A 56 -30.32 -3.70 -15.83
C GLY A 56 -30.90 -3.11 -17.10
N THR A 57 -31.60 -3.90 -17.90
CA THR A 57 -32.13 -3.47 -19.21
C THR A 57 -33.64 -3.60 -19.34
N THR A 58 -34.29 -4.40 -18.50
CA THR A 58 -35.76 -4.48 -18.42
C THR A 58 -36.19 -4.60 -16.95
N ALA A 59 -37.49 -4.55 -16.69
CA ALA A 59 -38.04 -4.69 -15.33
C ALA A 59 -37.53 -5.96 -14.61
N MET A 60 -37.38 -7.09 -15.32
CA MET A 60 -36.91 -8.37 -14.77
C MET A 60 -35.74 -8.95 -15.57
N GLY A 61 -34.91 -8.10 -16.15
CA GLY A 61 -33.82 -8.53 -17.01
C GLY A 61 -32.61 -7.60 -16.98
N ALA A 62 -31.45 -8.21 -17.19
CA ALA A 62 -30.17 -7.52 -17.25
C ALA A 62 -29.34 -8.02 -18.43
N THR A 63 -28.40 -7.20 -18.88
CA THR A 63 -27.47 -7.53 -19.95
C THR A 63 -26.05 -7.61 -19.40
N VAL A 64 -25.37 -8.71 -19.71
CA VAL A 64 -23.95 -8.94 -19.41
C VAL A 64 -23.12 -8.55 -20.63
N TYR A 65 -22.10 -7.73 -20.41
CA TYR A 65 -21.22 -7.23 -21.47
C TYR A 65 -20.00 -8.12 -21.69
N PRO A 66 -19.44 -8.13 -22.91
CA PRO A 66 -18.26 -8.92 -23.27
C PRO A 66 -17.09 -8.80 -22.28
N GLY A 67 -16.33 -9.88 -22.16
CA GLY A 67 -15.20 -9.95 -21.23
C GLY A 67 -14.44 -11.26 -21.34
N ARG A 68 -13.26 -11.31 -20.70
CA ARG A 68 -12.41 -12.50 -20.62
C ARG A 68 -12.07 -12.80 -19.16
N ALA A 69 -12.03 -14.07 -18.81
CA ALA A 69 -11.74 -14.54 -17.46
C ALA A 69 -10.96 -15.86 -17.49
N LEU A 70 -10.29 -16.16 -16.37
CA LEU A 70 -9.85 -17.50 -16.02
C LEU A 70 -10.75 -18.01 -14.89
N ILE A 71 -11.21 -19.25 -15.00
CA ILE A 71 -11.76 -20.01 -13.88
C ILE A 71 -10.85 -21.20 -13.64
N GLN A 72 -10.22 -21.23 -12.48
CA GLN A 72 -9.34 -22.31 -12.04
C GLN A 72 -10.14 -23.37 -11.29
N GLY A 73 -10.03 -24.62 -11.73
CA GLY A 73 -10.50 -25.79 -10.99
C GLY A 73 -9.46 -26.30 -9.99
N THR A 74 -9.58 -27.55 -9.58
CA THR A 74 -8.53 -28.20 -8.79
C THR A 74 -7.21 -28.28 -9.55
N ASP A 75 -6.10 -28.60 -8.85
CA ASP A 75 -4.80 -28.82 -9.49
C ASP A 75 -4.84 -29.90 -10.59
N SER A 76 -5.74 -30.89 -10.46
CA SER A 76 -5.94 -31.95 -11.45
C SER A 76 -6.84 -31.53 -12.61
N GLN A 77 -7.77 -30.60 -12.41
CA GLN A 77 -8.69 -30.07 -13.42
C GLN A 77 -8.05 -28.99 -14.29
N GLY A 78 -7.13 -28.21 -13.71
CA GLY A 78 -6.50 -27.10 -14.40
C GLY A 78 -7.41 -25.88 -14.56
N GLY A 79 -6.98 -24.96 -15.41
CA GLY A 79 -7.62 -23.66 -15.63
C GLY A 79 -8.40 -23.61 -16.93
N TYR A 80 -9.57 -22.99 -16.88
CA TYR A 80 -10.48 -22.81 -18.02
C TYR A 80 -10.51 -21.33 -18.41
N PRO A 81 -9.85 -20.95 -19.52
CA PRO A 81 -10.00 -19.64 -20.11
C PRO A 81 -11.41 -19.49 -20.69
N VAL A 82 -12.10 -18.40 -20.34
CA VAL A 82 -13.47 -18.12 -20.78
C VAL A 82 -13.56 -16.73 -21.40
N ALA A 83 -14.30 -16.62 -22.49
CA ALA A 83 -14.59 -15.35 -23.16
C ALA A 83 -16.08 -15.24 -23.49
N LEU A 84 -16.70 -14.14 -23.08
CA LEU A 84 -18.00 -13.70 -23.58
C LEU A 84 -17.76 -12.70 -24.71
N THR A 85 -18.12 -13.05 -25.95
CA THR A 85 -17.77 -12.25 -27.14
C THR A 85 -18.85 -11.27 -27.58
N GLN A 86 -20.07 -11.46 -27.09
CA GLN A 86 -21.24 -10.63 -27.39
C GLN A 86 -22.05 -10.44 -26.11
N THR A 87 -22.95 -9.46 -26.08
CA THR A 87 -23.83 -9.28 -24.93
C THR A 87 -24.69 -10.52 -24.71
N LEU A 88 -25.02 -10.78 -23.44
CA LEU A 88 -25.88 -11.88 -23.04
C LEU A 88 -27.01 -11.34 -22.16
N ASN A 89 -28.24 -11.65 -22.52
CA ASN A 89 -29.41 -11.25 -21.73
C ASN A 89 -29.71 -12.30 -20.65
N LEU A 90 -29.91 -11.82 -19.43
CA LEU A 90 -30.33 -12.61 -18.28
C LEU A 90 -31.77 -12.24 -17.92
N THR A 91 -32.55 -13.25 -17.55
CA THR A 91 -33.93 -13.07 -17.07
C THR A 91 -34.03 -13.52 -15.62
N PHE A 92 -34.80 -12.77 -14.84
CA PHE A 92 -35.04 -13.04 -13.43
C PHE A 92 -36.50 -13.48 -13.26
N ALA A 93 -36.71 -14.56 -12.53
CA ALA A 93 -38.06 -14.94 -12.11
C ALA A 93 -38.67 -13.86 -11.21
N ASP A 94 -40.00 -13.80 -11.14
CA ASP A 94 -40.70 -12.86 -10.28
C ASP A 94 -40.31 -12.99 -8.79
N GLY A 95 -40.46 -11.87 -8.09
CA GLY A 95 -40.34 -11.73 -6.64
C GLY A 95 -41.30 -12.67 -5.92
N HIS A 96 -40.90 -13.16 -4.76
CA HIS A 96 -41.85 -13.88 -3.91
C HIS A 96 -42.86 -12.89 -3.33
N ALA A 97 -44.10 -13.30 -3.12
CA ALA A 97 -45.18 -12.36 -2.72
C ALA A 97 -44.87 -11.61 -1.42
N GLN A 98 -44.25 -12.29 -0.44
CA GLN A 98 -44.06 -11.76 0.91
C GLN A 98 -42.60 -11.43 1.28
N TYR A 99 -41.62 -12.06 0.63
CA TYR A 99 -40.23 -12.04 1.08
C TYR A 99 -39.29 -11.66 -0.06
N ALA A 100 -38.25 -10.90 0.26
CA ALA A 100 -37.19 -10.60 -0.68
C ALA A 100 -36.24 -11.81 -0.81
N ARG A 101 -35.36 -11.77 -1.80
CA ARG A 101 -34.25 -12.73 -1.96
C ARG A 101 -33.04 -12.04 -2.60
N VAL A 102 -31.88 -12.70 -2.55
CA VAL A 102 -30.69 -12.26 -3.28
C VAL A 102 -30.28 -13.33 -4.29
N ASN A 103 -30.12 -12.94 -5.54
CA ASN A 103 -29.70 -13.81 -6.63
C ASN A 103 -28.24 -13.53 -7.00
N PRO A 104 -27.29 -14.44 -6.75
CA PRO A 104 -25.94 -14.33 -7.29
C PRO A 104 -25.95 -14.61 -8.79
N ILE A 105 -25.15 -13.87 -9.52
CA ILE A 105 -24.84 -14.10 -10.93
C ILE A 105 -23.40 -14.58 -10.99
N VAL A 106 -23.19 -15.74 -11.60
CA VAL A 106 -21.89 -16.39 -11.66
C VAL A 106 -21.53 -16.71 -13.10
N LEU A 107 -20.23 -16.65 -13.41
CA LEU A 107 -19.67 -17.31 -14.57
C LEU A 107 -19.22 -18.70 -14.12
N ARG A 108 -19.82 -19.75 -14.64
CA ARG A 108 -19.56 -21.14 -14.23
C ARG A 108 -19.04 -21.95 -15.39
N VAL A 109 -18.14 -22.88 -15.08
CA VAL A 109 -17.77 -23.97 -15.98
C VAL A 109 -18.45 -25.24 -15.49
N TYR A 110 -19.09 -25.94 -16.41
CA TYR A 110 -19.54 -27.31 -16.24
C TYR A 110 -18.53 -28.22 -16.92
N ASP A 111 -18.05 -29.21 -16.18
CA ASP A 111 -17.07 -30.20 -16.66
C ASP A 111 -17.55 -31.59 -16.26
N ASP A 112 -18.29 -32.21 -17.17
CA ASP A 112 -18.90 -33.54 -16.99
C ASP A 112 -17.90 -34.61 -16.52
N GLU A 113 -16.64 -34.54 -16.93
CA GLU A 113 -15.61 -35.51 -16.50
C GLU A 113 -15.39 -35.46 -14.99
N TYR A 114 -15.61 -34.30 -14.37
CA TYR A 114 -15.41 -34.09 -12.94
C TYR A 114 -16.70 -33.91 -12.14
N ASP A 115 -17.79 -33.46 -12.76
CA ASP A 115 -19.05 -33.14 -12.07
C ASP A 115 -20.23 -34.06 -12.47
N ALA A 116 -20.07 -34.92 -13.47
CA ALA A 116 -21.10 -35.83 -13.99
C ALA A 116 -22.43 -35.12 -14.31
N SER A 117 -22.39 -33.83 -14.67
CA SER A 117 -23.58 -33.01 -14.91
C SER A 117 -24.23 -33.24 -16.27
N GLY A 118 -23.58 -33.99 -17.16
CA GLY A 118 -23.92 -34.14 -18.58
C GLY A 118 -23.62 -32.87 -19.39
N ARG A 119 -22.87 -31.91 -18.84
CA ARG A 119 -22.59 -30.61 -19.47
C ARG A 119 -21.09 -30.34 -19.51
N THR A 120 -20.64 -29.78 -20.62
CA THR A 120 -19.24 -29.44 -20.86
C THR A 120 -19.15 -28.06 -21.52
N GLU A 121 -19.51 -27.02 -20.75
CA GLU A 121 -19.64 -25.65 -21.26
C GLU A 121 -19.35 -24.60 -20.18
N ALA A 122 -19.01 -23.39 -20.61
CA ALA A 122 -19.01 -22.22 -19.74
C ALA A 122 -20.32 -21.43 -19.92
N ALA A 123 -20.96 -21.06 -18.82
CA ALA A 123 -22.23 -20.34 -18.83
C ALA A 123 -22.23 -19.20 -17.81
N VAL A 124 -22.90 -18.09 -18.14
CA VAL A 124 -23.27 -17.09 -17.14
C VAL A 124 -24.68 -17.42 -16.69
N GLU A 125 -24.89 -17.63 -15.39
CA GLU A 125 -26.16 -18.07 -14.84
C GLU A 125 -26.61 -17.23 -13.64
N VAL A 126 -27.92 -17.10 -13.49
CA VAL A 126 -28.56 -16.50 -12.33
C VAL A 126 -28.93 -17.62 -11.36
N ILE A 127 -28.29 -17.65 -10.20
CA ILE A 127 -28.65 -18.56 -9.12
C ILE A 127 -29.81 -17.94 -8.35
N ARG A 128 -30.93 -18.65 -8.25
CA ARG A 128 -32.10 -18.15 -7.52
C ARG A 128 -31.86 -18.28 -6.02
N GLY A 129 -31.93 -17.16 -5.29
CA GLY A 129 -31.89 -17.16 -3.84
C GLY A 129 -33.18 -17.71 -3.21
N VAL A 130 -33.07 -18.09 -1.93
CA VAL A 130 -34.23 -18.52 -1.13
C VAL A 130 -34.92 -17.27 -0.56
N PRO A 131 -36.24 -17.09 -0.77
CA PRO A 131 -36.97 -15.98 -0.15
C PRO A 131 -36.97 -16.08 1.37
N ALA A 132 -36.63 -14.98 2.05
CA ALA A 132 -36.61 -14.90 3.52
C ALA A 132 -36.84 -13.46 4.01
N ALA A 133 -37.21 -13.32 5.29
CA ALA A 133 -37.33 -12.01 5.94
C ALA A 133 -35.97 -11.29 6.05
N SER A 134 -34.88 -12.05 6.18
CA SER A 134 -33.50 -11.58 6.04
C SER A 134 -32.81 -12.42 4.96
N PRO A 135 -32.82 -11.97 3.70
CA PRO A 135 -32.23 -12.72 2.60
C PRO A 135 -30.71 -12.88 2.75
N ALA A 136 -30.24 -14.12 2.68
CA ALA A 136 -28.81 -14.43 2.59
C ALA A 136 -28.41 -14.73 1.14
N VAL A 137 -27.16 -14.43 0.80
CA VAL A 137 -26.58 -14.81 -0.49
C VAL A 137 -26.33 -16.32 -0.50
N PRO A 138 -26.85 -17.09 -1.48
CA PRO A 138 -26.51 -18.49 -1.69
C PRO A 138 -24.99 -18.70 -1.82
N ALA A 139 -24.53 -19.87 -1.39
CA ALA A 139 -23.13 -20.28 -1.62
C ALA A 139 -22.80 -20.26 -3.12
N THR A 140 -21.61 -19.76 -3.45
CA THR A 140 -21.11 -19.76 -4.82
C THR A 140 -20.90 -21.21 -5.28
N PRO A 141 -21.47 -21.63 -6.42
CA PRO A 141 -21.26 -22.97 -6.95
C PRO A 141 -19.77 -23.27 -7.17
N PRO A 142 -19.35 -24.55 -7.08
CA PRO A 142 -17.98 -24.93 -7.43
C PRO A 142 -17.67 -24.58 -8.89
N LEU A 143 -16.38 -24.38 -9.17
CA LEU A 143 -15.87 -24.03 -10.50
C LEU A 143 -16.60 -22.83 -11.13
N SER A 144 -16.81 -21.78 -10.32
CA SER A 144 -17.45 -20.56 -10.78
C SER A 144 -16.78 -19.30 -10.22
N LEU A 145 -16.92 -18.20 -10.95
CA LEU A 145 -16.49 -16.87 -10.58
C LEU A 145 -17.74 -16.01 -10.27
N PRO A 146 -17.90 -15.50 -9.04
CA PRO A 146 -19.00 -14.61 -8.72
C PRO A 146 -18.81 -13.27 -9.44
N LEU A 147 -19.88 -12.79 -10.10
CA LEU A 147 -19.86 -11.53 -10.83
C LEU A 147 -20.58 -10.44 -10.04
N TYR A 148 -21.83 -10.70 -9.67
CA TYR A 148 -22.69 -9.76 -8.97
C TYR A 148 -23.67 -10.49 -8.05
N THR A 149 -24.24 -9.77 -7.09
CA THR A 149 -25.51 -10.15 -6.48
C THR A 149 -26.60 -9.14 -6.86
N VAL A 150 -27.81 -9.65 -7.05
CA VAL A 150 -29.00 -8.84 -7.34
C VAL A 150 -30.01 -9.03 -6.22
N ALA A 151 -30.36 -7.94 -5.53
CA ALA A 151 -31.49 -7.93 -4.61
C ALA A 151 -32.80 -7.94 -5.40
N VAL A 152 -33.66 -8.94 -5.15
CA VAL A 152 -35.00 -9.03 -5.74
C VAL A 152 -36.02 -8.80 -4.63
N PRO A 153 -36.70 -7.64 -4.60
CA PRO A 153 -37.70 -7.34 -3.57
C PRO A 153 -38.93 -8.25 -3.65
N ALA A 154 -39.70 -8.28 -2.56
CA ALA A 154 -40.98 -8.98 -2.52
C ALA A 154 -41.99 -8.32 -3.47
N GLY A 155 -42.84 -9.13 -4.11
CA GLY A 155 -43.92 -8.67 -4.99
C GLY A 155 -43.47 -8.04 -6.33
N THR A 156 -42.16 -7.96 -6.57
CA THR A 156 -41.60 -7.40 -7.81
C THR A 156 -41.82 -8.35 -8.99
N SER A 157 -42.30 -7.81 -10.11
CA SER A 157 -42.48 -8.51 -11.39
C SER A 157 -42.30 -7.54 -12.54
N ALA A 158 -42.40 -8.03 -13.77
CA ALA A 158 -42.42 -7.17 -14.95
C ALA A 158 -43.60 -6.16 -14.95
N GLY A 159 -44.72 -6.50 -14.31
CA GLY A 159 -45.92 -5.64 -14.25
C GLY A 159 -46.03 -4.75 -13.00
N THR A 160 -45.17 -4.95 -12.00
CA THR A 160 -45.24 -4.25 -10.68
C THR A 160 -44.01 -3.39 -10.41
N GLY A 161 -43.41 -2.83 -11.46
CA GLY A 161 -42.29 -1.88 -11.37
C GLY A 161 -40.88 -2.48 -11.49
N GLY A 162 -40.74 -3.80 -11.43
CA GLY A 162 -39.45 -4.48 -11.68
C GLY A 162 -38.38 -4.26 -10.60
N ILE A 163 -37.20 -4.82 -10.86
CA ILE A 163 -36.02 -4.72 -10.02
C ILE A 163 -35.49 -3.28 -10.08
N ALA A 164 -35.23 -2.68 -8.91
CA ALA A 164 -34.63 -1.36 -8.80
C ALA A 164 -33.12 -1.40 -9.13
N TRP A 165 -32.78 -1.49 -10.41
CA TRP A 165 -31.42 -1.77 -10.88
C TRP A 165 -30.33 -0.80 -10.40
N ALA A 166 -30.67 0.45 -10.11
CA ALA A 166 -29.71 1.43 -9.61
C ALA A 166 -29.10 1.06 -8.24
N THR A 167 -29.83 0.29 -7.42
CA THR A 167 -29.42 -0.08 -6.06
C THR A 167 -29.41 -1.59 -5.82
N ALA A 168 -30.02 -2.37 -6.71
CA ALA A 168 -30.12 -3.82 -6.56
C ALA A 168 -28.82 -4.58 -6.85
N LEU A 169 -27.89 -3.99 -7.62
CA LEU A 169 -26.65 -4.63 -8.05
C LEU A 169 -25.49 -4.33 -7.09
N LEU A 170 -24.84 -5.38 -6.60
CA LEU A 170 -23.57 -5.30 -5.89
C LEU A 170 -22.50 -6.10 -6.67
N GLY A 171 -21.39 -5.45 -7.00
CA GLY A 171 -20.30 -6.07 -7.77
C GLY A 171 -19.39 -6.93 -6.90
N LEU A 172 -19.15 -8.16 -7.34
CA LEU A 172 -18.28 -9.15 -6.68
C LEU A 172 -17.08 -9.56 -7.54
N ARG A 173 -16.95 -8.97 -8.73
CA ARG A 173 -15.90 -9.26 -9.70
C ARG A 173 -14.51 -9.03 -9.10
N THR A 174 -13.67 -10.05 -9.23
CA THR A 174 -12.23 -9.99 -8.92
C THR A 174 -11.40 -10.06 -10.20
N ALA A 175 -10.22 -9.44 -10.16
CA ALA A 175 -9.28 -9.47 -11.28
C ALA A 175 -8.29 -10.65 -11.17
N THR A 176 -7.73 -11.01 -12.32
CA THR A 176 -6.49 -11.81 -12.44
C THR A 176 -5.52 -11.11 -13.40
N VAL A 177 -4.22 -11.35 -13.25
CA VAL A 177 -3.18 -10.73 -14.08
C VAL A 177 -2.12 -11.76 -14.48
N GLY A 178 -1.32 -11.41 -15.47
CA GLY A 178 -0.14 -12.20 -15.82
C GLY A 178 0.88 -12.24 -14.68
N LEU A 179 1.78 -13.24 -14.70
CA LEU A 179 2.97 -13.25 -13.84
C LEU A 179 3.74 -11.94 -13.99
N GLY A 180 4.11 -11.33 -12.86
CA GLY A 180 4.76 -10.01 -12.82
C GLY A 180 3.83 -8.82 -13.04
N GLY A 181 2.55 -9.04 -13.37
CA GLY A 181 1.54 -8.00 -13.49
C GLY A 181 1.17 -7.39 -12.13
N ILE A 182 0.74 -6.12 -12.15
CA ILE A 182 0.19 -5.44 -10.97
C ILE A 182 -1.28 -5.81 -10.87
N LEU A 183 -1.67 -6.55 -9.83
CA LEU A 183 -3.07 -6.95 -9.61
C LEU A 183 -3.92 -5.72 -9.23
N PRO A 184 -4.92 -5.30 -10.02
CA PRO A 184 -5.82 -4.23 -9.62
C PRO A 184 -6.87 -4.79 -8.67
N VAL A 185 -6.75 -4.47 -7.38
CA VAL A 185 -7.70 -4.90 -6.37
C VAL A 185 -9.01 -4.12 -6.51
N THR A 186 -10.12 -4.85 -6.48
CA THR A 186 -11.47 -4.30 -6.38
C THR A 186 -11.96 -4.43 -4.95
N THR A 187 -12.39 -5.62 -4.56
CA THR A 187 -12.92 -5.95 -3.23
C THR A 187 -12.17 -7.12 -2.57
N ASP A 188 -11.13 -7.63 -3.23
CA ASP A 188 -10.42 -8.83 -2.82
C ASP A 188 -9.39 -8.59 -1.71
N THR A 189 -9.30 -9.57 -0.80
CA THR A 189 -8.38 -9.60 0.34
C THR A 189 -7.32 -10.71 0.23
N ALA A 190 -7.19 -11.36 -0.94
CA ALA A 190 -6.25 -12.45 -1.13
C ALA A 190 -4.80 -12.10 -0.75
N ILE A 191 -4.12 -13.12 -0.23
CA ILE A 191 -2.67 -13.10 0.02
C ILE A 191 -1.87 -13.02 -1.29
N GLY A 192 -0.62 -12.59 -1.20
CA GLY A 192 0.28 -12.65 -2.35
C GLY A 192 0.72 -14.08 -2.66
N ALA A 193 0.87 -14.37 -3.94
CA ALA A 193 1.30 -15.64 -4.49
C ALA A 193 2.80 -15.90 -4.29
N TYR A 194 3.63 -14.84 -4.32
CA TYR A 194 5.08 -14.94 -4.14
C TYR A 194 5.66 -13.62 -3.61
N PRO A 195 6.73 -13.65 -2.80
CA PRO A 195 7.44 -12.44 -2.38
C PRO A 195 7.86 -11.60 -3.59
N GLY A 196 7.48 -10.33 -3.60
CA GLY A 196 7.70 -9.41 -4.71
C GLY A 196 6.54 -9.26 -5.69
N GLN A 197 5.44 -9.99 -5.52
CA GLN A 197 4.21 -9.68 -6.24
C GLN A 197 3.74 -8.25 -5.91
N TYR A 198 3.21 -7.56 -6.91
CA TYR A 198 2.62 -6.23 -6.76
C TYR A 198 1.10 -6.24 -6.91
N ARG A 199 0.44 -5.34 -6.18
CA ARG A 199 -0.98 -5.02 -6.36
C ARG A 199 -1.22 -3.51 -6.24
N ASP A 200 -2.23 -3.01 -6.93
CA ASP A 200 -2.78 -1.67 -6.73
C ASP A 200 -4.07 -1.80 -5.92
N ILE A 201 -4.13 -1.14 -4.77
CA ILE A 201 -5.33 -1.03 -3.95
C ILE A 201 -5.55 0.44 -3.62
N GLU A 202 -6.75 0.94 -3.92
CA GLU A 202 -7.14 2.34 -3.65
C GLU A 202 -6.16 3.40 -4.21
N GLY A 203 -5.43 3.08 -5.29
CA GLY A 203 -4.47 4.00 -5.92
C GLY A 203 -3.08 3.97 -5.28
N ALA A 204 -2.85 3.05 -4.34
CA ALA A 204 -1.54 2.81 -3.73
C ALA A 204 -0.98 1.45 -4.16
N LEU A 205 0.30 1.44 -4.54
CA LEU A 205 1.00 0.21 -4.83
C LEU A 205 1.39 -0.49 -3.53
N GLN A 206 1.18 -1.79 -3.48
CA GLN A 206 1.67 -2.65 -2.41
C GLN A 206 2.50 -3.80 -2.99
N ARG A 207 3.50 -4.23 -2.23
CA ARG A 207 4.38 -5.36 -2.54
C ARG A 207 4.21 -6.43 -1.47
N TRP A 208 4.03 -7.69 -1.88
CA TRP A 208 4.00 -8.82 -0.97
C TRP A 208 5.42 -9.14 -0.46
N ASP A 209 5.60 -9.30 0.84
CA ASP A 209 6.90 -9.66 1.44
C ASP A 209 7.03 -11.15 1.76
N GLY A 210 5.95 -11.93 1.58
CA GLY A 210 5.85 -13.34 2.00
C GLY A 210 4.83 -13.57 3.12
N ASN A 211 4.52 -12.54 3.89
CA ASN A 211 3.60 -12.60 5.04
C ASN A 211 2.47 -11.56 4.95
N ALA A 212 2.77 -10.37 4.43
CA ALA A 212 1.85 -9.24 4.37
C ALA A 212 2.05 -8.39 3.09
N TRP A 213 1.00 -7.65 2.75
CA TRP A 213 1.05 -6.61 1.74
C TRP A 213 1.58 -5.32 2.36
N LEU A 214 2.76 -4.87 1.92
CA LEU A 214 3.39 -3.65 2.42
C LEU A 214 3.26 -2.51 1.40
N PRO A 215 3.12 -1.25 1.84
CA PRO A 215 3.17 -0.09 0.94
C PRO A 215 4.48 -0.07 0.13
N TYR A 216 4.37 0.32 -1.15
CA TYR A 216 5.52 0.50 -2.03
C TYR A 216 5.51 1.89 -2.70
N PRO A 217 6.62 2.66 -2.65
CA PRO A 217 7.83 2.35 -1.90
C PRO A 217 7.56 2.27 -0.40
N PRO A 218 8.41 1.56 0.38
CA PRO A 218 8.26 1.50 1.83
C PRO A 218 8.15 2.91 2.41
N LYS A 219 7.17 3.12 3.29
CA LYS A 219 6.99 4.41 3.96
C LYS A 219 8.20 4.64 4.88
N PRO A 220 8.92 5.77 4.75
CA PRO A 220 9.96 6.13 5.70
C PRO A 220 9.39 6.19 7.13
N VAL A 221 10.14 5.66 8.09
CA VAL A 221 9.78 5.68 9.52
C VAL A 221 10.84 6.41 10.32
N TRP A 222 10.43 7.14 11.35
CA TRP A 222 11.37 7.76 12.29
C TRP A 222 12.10 6.68 13.08
N GLN A 223 13.42 6.79 13.13
CA GLN A 223 14.32 5.90 13.86
C GLN A 223 15.03 6.69 14.96
N ASN A 224 15.26 6.07 16.11
CA ASN A 224 16.07 6.69 17.15
C ASN A 224 17.55 6.62 16.79
N TRP A 225 18.33 7.62 17.18
CA TRP A 225 19.78 7.58 17.13
C TRP A 225 20.34 8.30 18.36
N THR A 226 21.51 7.87 18.83
CA THR A 226 22.24 8.61 19.88
C THR A 226 23.51 9.16 19.23
N PRO A 227 23.66 10.49 19.09
CA PRO A 227 24.88 11.06 18.55
C PRO A 227 26.06 10.71 19.45
N VAL A 228 27.20 10.36 18.88
CA VAL A 228 28.46 10.32 19.63
C VAL A 228 28.93 11.75 19.81
N TRP A 229 29.15 12.13 21.06
CA TRP A 229 29.66 13.44 21.42
C TRP A 229 31.17 13.36 21.60
N SER A 230 31.88 14.18 20.83
CA SER A 230 33.34 14.22 20.78
C SER A 230 33.81 15.65 20.62
N THR A 231 35.11 15.86 20.48
CA THR A 231 35.71 17.16 20.20
C THR A 231 36.52 17.15 18.92
N ALA A 232 36.88 18.32 18.41
CA ALA A 232 37.57 18.45 17.14
C ALA A 232 38.98 17.84 17.12
N THR A 233 39.68 17.82 18.25
CA THR A 233 41.01 17.22 18.42
C THR A 233 40.98 15.85 19.09
N GLY A 234 39.86 15.48 19.72
CA GLY A 234 39.74 14.29 20.56
C GLY A 234 40.28 14.47 21.98
N SER A 235 40.83 15.65 22.31
CA SER A 235 41.21 16.01 23.67
C SER A 235 39.96 16.36 24.51
N GLY A 236 40.07 16.31 25.84
CA GLY A 236 38.99 16.78 26.73
C GLY A 236 37.60 16.19 26.41
N THR A 237 37.51 14.90 26.06
CA THR A 237 36.30 14.32 25.48
C THR A 237 35.09 14.45 26.42
N PRO A 238 33.97 15.03 25.97
CA PRO A 238 32.75 15.14 26.76
C PRO A 238 32.03 13.80 26.85
N SER A 239 31.10 13.69 27.80
CA SER A 239 30.24 12.52 27.95
C SER A 239 28.85 12.91 28.45
N PHE A 240 27.81 12.30 27.88
CA PHE A 240 26.43 12.58 28.26
C PHE A 240 26.12 12.32 29.74
N GLY A 241 26.76 11.33 30.37
CA GLY A 241 26.44 10.93 31.74
C GLY A 241 24.96 10.54 31.84
N ASN A 242 24.23 11.15 32.78
CA ASN A 242 22.78 10.99 32.95
C ASN A 242 21.94 12.01 32.16
N ALA A 243 22.47 12.61 31.10
CA ALA A 243 21.69 13.48 30.21
C ALA A 243 20.54 12.71 29.54
N GLU A 244 19.42 13.39 29.34
CA GLU A 244 18.34 12.90 28.50
C GLU A 244 18.66 13.23 27.04
N VAL A 245 18.88 12.21 26.21
CA VAL A 245 19.21 12.37 24.78
C VAL A 245 18.06 11.81 23.94
N LEU A 246 17.21 12.71 23.46
CA LEU A 246 16.08 12.38 22.59
C LEU A 246 16.45 12.75 21.15
N ALA A 247 16.79 11.76 20.35
CA ALA A 247 17.21 11.99 18.98
C ALA A 247 16.53 10.96 18.06
N ARG A 248 15.73 11.45 17.11
CA ARG A 248 15.12 10.68 15.99
C ARG A 248 15.34 11.23 14.56
N TRP A 249 15.63 10.37 13.60
CA TRP A 249 15.86 10.74 12.20
C TRP A 249 14.97 9.94 11.26
N ILE A 250 14.81 10.42 10.03
CA ILE A 250 14.09 9.74 8.96
C ILE A 250 14.81 10.04 7.65
N GLN A 251 14.91 9.04 6.78
CA GLN A 251 15.48 9.20 5.44
C GLN A 251 14.45 8.84 4.37
N GLN A 252 14.26 9.76 3.43
CA GLN A 252 13.41 9.58 2.27
C GLN A 252 14.23 9.83 1.01
N GLY A 253 14.58 8.75 0.30
CA GLY A 253 15.56 8.82 -0.77
C GLY A 253 16.92 9.31 -0.24
N PRO A 254 17.55 10.31 -0.87
CA PRO A 254 18.81 10.86 -0.39
C PRO A 254 18.63 11.90 0.73
N THR A 255 17.41 12.36 1.02
CA THR A 255 17.19 13.41 2.03
C THR A 255 17.03 12.80 3.42
N VAL A 256 17.82 13.29 4.37
CA VAL A 256 17.72 12.95 5.80
C VAL A 256 17.18 14.14 6.57
N HIS A 257 16.13 13.91 7.36
CA HIS A 257 15.68 14.85 8.38
C HIS A 257 16.04 14.30 9.75
N MET A 258 16.57 15.14 10.64
CA MET A 258 16.89 14.76 12.01
C MET A 258 16.41 15.81 13.01
N ASN A 259 15.96 15.34 14.17
CA ASN A 259 15.54 16.17 15.31
C ASN A 259 16.16 15.64 16.59
N PHE A 260 16.81 16.50 17.36
CA PHE A 260 17.41 16.12 18.64
C PHE A 260 17.07 17.12 19.74
N ALA A 261 16.98 16.62 20.97
CA ALA A 261 16.92 17.37 22.19
C ALA A 261 17.85 16.68 23.20
N ILE A 262 18.79 17.44 23.76
CA ILE A 262 19.72 16.99 24.78
C ILE A 262 19.48 17.86 26.00
N THR A 263 19.07 17.27 27.11
CA THR A 263 18.98 17.94 28.41
C THR A 263 20.09 17.40 29.30
N PHE A 264 21.05 18.25 29.64
CA PHE A 264 22.21 17.83 30.41
C PHE A 264 21.85 17.51 31.86
N GLY A 265 22.45 16.45 32.40
CA GLY A 265 22.21 15.99 33.76
C GLY A 265 23.36 16.33 34.70
N SER A 266 23.19 15.99 35.98
CA SER A 266 24.18 16.26 37.03
C SER A 266 25.50 15.52 36.88
N THR A 267 25.54 14.42 36.12
CA THR A 267 26.76 13.65 35.84
C THR A 267 27.29 13.84 34.42
N THR A 268 26.73 14.78 33.66
CA THR A 268 27.27 15.16 32.35
C THR A 268 28.66 15.77 32.50
N SER A 269 29.60 15.30 31.69
CA SER A 269 30.94 15.89 31.54
C SER A 269 30.99 16.70 30.25
N PHE A 270 31.33 17.98 30.36
CA PHE A 270 31.41 18.90 29.23
C PHE A 270 32.78 18.92 28.54
N GLY A 271 33.72 18.13 29.04
CA GLY A 271 35.12 18.18 28.61
C GLY A 271 35.92 19.27 29.32
N THR A 272 37.20 19.41 28.97
CA THR A 272 38.12 20.36 29.62
C THR A 272 38.30 21.64 28.80
N GLY A 273 37.76 22.77 29.27
CA GLY A 273 38.06 24.16 28.88
C GLY A 273 37.78 24.58 27.42
N ALA A 274 37.41 25.84 27.17
CA ALA A 274 37.44 26.38 25.80
C ALA A 274 38.89 26.39 25.32
N THR A 275 39.15 25.65 24.25
CA THR A 275 40.25 26.01 23.36
C THR A 275 39.64 26.28 22.00
N THR A 276 40.13 27.30 21.31
CA THR A 276 39.65 27.68 19.97
C THR A 276 39.77 26.54 18.95
N ASN A 277 40.50 25.47 19.28
CA ASN A 277 40.79 24.34 18.42
C ASN A 277 40.03 23.05 18.80
N ASP A 278 39.34 22.98 19.95
CA ASP A 278 38.75 21.72 20.46
C ASP A 278 37.23 21.80 20.70
N ASN A 279 36.51 22.16 19.64
CA ASN A 279 35.07 22.40 19.67
C ASN A 279 34.27 21.09 19.67
N TRP A 280 33.05 21.13 20.20
CA TRP A 280 32.18 19.94 20.26
C TRP A 280 31.72 19.49 18.87
N ARG A 281 31.69 18.16 18.70
CA ARG A 281 31.21 17.46 17.51
C ARG A 281 30.21 16.39 17.88
N PHE A 282 29.17 16.27 17.07
CA PHE A 282 28.12 15.26 17.22
C PHE A 282 28.03 14.44 15.93
N THR A 283 27.91 13.12 16.02
CA THR A 283 27.74 12.30 14.82
C THR A 283 26.39 12.49 14.17
N LEU A 284 26.38 12.49 12.84
CA LEU A 284 25.17 12.38 12.04
C LEU A 284 24.62 10.95 12.11
N PRO A 285 23.28 10.74 12.05
CA PRO A 285 22.69 9.40 11.98
C PRO A 285 23.04 8.65 10.69
N VAL A 286 23.27 9.39 9.60
CA VAL A 286 23.69 8.88 8.29
C VAL A 286 24.83 9.77 7.79
N LYS A 287 25.81 9.21 7.09
CA LYS A 287 26.88 10.03 6.51
C LYS A 287 26.28 11.00 5.49
N ALA A 288 26.64 12.28 5.55
CA ALA A 288 26.28 13.28 4.56
C ALA A 288 27.06 13.08 3.24
N ALA A 289 26.44 13.43 2.11
CA ALA A 289 27.05 13.35 0.79
C ALA A 289 28.25 14.32 0.65
N ALA A 290 28.18 15.46 1.32
CA ALA A 290 29.20 16.49 1.29
C ALA A 290 29.27 17.27 2.61
N ILE A 291 30.36 18.02 2.77
CA ILE A 291 30.51 19.01 3.83
C ILE A 291 29.66 20.23 3.47
N THR A 292 28.78 20.66 4.38
CA THR A 292 27.85 21.77 4.14
C THR A 292 27.88 22.74 5.31
N LYS A 293 28.01 24.04 5.01
CA LYS A 293 28.14 25.11 6.01
C LYS A 293 26.84 25.42 6.79
N GLY A 294 25.71 24.82 6.40
CA GLY A 294 24.43 24.98 7.07
C GLY A 294 23.48 23.87 6.64
N ILE A 295 23.02 23.07 7.59
CA ILE A 295 22.03 22.00 7.40
C ILE A 295 20.81 22.17 8.30
N GLY A 296 20.84 23.13 9.23
CA GLY A 296 19.75 23.35 10.17
C GLY A 296 20.11 24.37 11.25
N PHE A 297 19.29 24.40 12.28
CA PHE A 297 19.46 25.28 13.43
C PHE A 297 19.20 24.51 14.72
N ALA A 298 19.87 24.96 15.78
CA ALA A 298 19.66 24.49 17.15
C ALA A 298 19.50 25.68 18.09
N ASP A 299 18.75 25.48 19.14
CA ASP A 299 18.60 26.38 20.25
C ASP A 299 19.35 25.81 21.46
N LEU A 300 20.16 26.67 22.05
CA LEU A 300 20.95 26.41 23.22
C LEU A 300 20.31 27.21 24.35
N THR A 301 19.98 26.58 25.47
CA THR A 301 19.35 27.26 26.62
C THR A 301 20.08 26.92 27.92
N LEU A 302 20.27 27.93 28.78
CA LEU A 302 20.75 27.76 30.15
C LEU A 302 19.62 27.90 31.19
N GLY A 303 18.39 28.17 30.74
CA GLY A 303 17.21 28.36 31.58
C GLY A 303 15.98 28.77 30.76
N LEU A 304 14.98 29.33 31.42
CA LEU A 304 13.69 29.68 30.78
C LEU A 304 13.74 30.92 29.87
N ARG A 305 14.77 31.77 30.00
CA ARG A 305 14.83 33.08 29.33
C ARG A 305 16.07 33.26 28.46
N ASP A 306 17.18 32.67 28.85
CA ASP A 306 18.45 32.84 28.17
C ASP A 306 18.62 31.75 27.11
N ARG A 307 18.53 32.18 25.84
CA ARG A 307 18.58 31.31 24.67
C ARG A 307 19.47 31.92 23.59
N VAL A 308 20.24 31.07 22.94
CA VAL A 308 21.04 31.41 21.77
C VAL A 308 20.75 30.42 20.65
N THR A 309 20.63 30.91 19.42
CA THR A 309 20.46 30.06 18.24
C THR A 309 21.81 29.81 17.59
N ALA A 310 22.12 28.55 17.33
CA ALA A 310 23.26 28.12 16.54
C ALA A 310 22.81 27.60 15.18
N ARG A 311 23.63 27.84 14.17
CA ARG A 311 23.57 27.12 12.90
C ARG A 311 24.20 25.75 13.07
N ILE A 312 23.55 24.72 12.55
CA ILE A 312 24.12 23.37 12.45
C ILE A 312 24.89 23.28 11.13
N ARG A 313 26.15 22.87 11.18
CA ARG A 313 26.99 22.70 9.99
C ARG A 313 27.72 21.36 10.02
N CYS A 314 27.94 20.75 8.86
CA CYS A 314 28.80 19.58 8.74
C CYS A 314 30.24 20.04 8.55
N THR A 315 31.16 19.61 9.41
CA THR A 315 32.62 19.81 9.23
C THR A 315 33.33 18.58 8.71
N SER A 316 32.66 17.43 8.76
CA SER A 316 32.98 16.24 7.97
C SER A 316 31.67 15.63 7.47
N THR A 317 31.76 14.60 6.64
CA THR A 317 30.57 13.85 6.21
C THR A 317 29.94 13.01 7.34
N SER A 318 30.57 12.89 8.51
CA SER A 318 30.06 12.04 9.61
C SER A 318 29.67 12.81 10.87
N VAL A 319 29.99 14.10 10.96
CA VAL A 319 29.72 14.91 12.16
C VAL A 319 29.17 16.29 11.82
N PHE A 320 28.40 16.85 12.75
CA PHE A 320 28.01 18.25 12.75
C PHE A 320 28.54 18.99 13.98
N GLU A 321 28.68 20.30 13.82
CA GLU A 321 29.05 21.27 14.84
C GLU A 321 27.96 22.34 14.95
N LEU A 322 27.90 23.00 16.10
CA LEU A 322 26.99 24.10 16.38
C LEU A 322 27.78 25.40 16.32
N GLU A 323 27.38 26.32 15.46
CA GLU A 323 28.03 27.62 15.25
C GLU A 323 27.08 28.76 15.63
N ILE A 324 27.47 29.52 16.65
CA ILE A 324 26.74 30.63 17.26
C ILE A 324 27.15 31.93 16.57
N ALA A 325 26.16 32.69 16.09
CA ALA A 325 26.40 34.02 15.52
C ALA A 325 26.76 35.04 16.62
N SER A 326 27.43 36.12 16.24
CA SER A 326 27.93 37.15 17.18
C SER A 326 26.88 38.10 17.75
N GLY A 327 25.59 37.95 17.42
CA GLY A 327 24.52 38.88 17.81
C GLY A 327 23.27 38.20 18.36
N LEU A 328 22.64 38.83 19.36
CA LEU A 328 21.33 38.46 19.90
C LEU A 328 20.20 39.19 19.16
N PRO A 329 18.96 38.64 19.11
CA PRO A 329 17.78 39.36 18.63
C PRO A 329 17.50 40.68 19.37
N THR A 330 18.03 40.83 20.59
CA THR A 330 17.95 42.05 21.41
C THR A 330 18.99 43.11 21.04
N GLY A 331 19.87 42.84 20.06
CA GLY A 331 20.95 43.74 19.64
C GLY A 331 22.19 43.72 20.54
N GLY A 332 22.21 42.89 21.59
CA GLY A 332 23.38 42.71 22.45
C GLY A 332 24.45 41.80 21.84
N ALA A 333 25.72 42.07 22.16
CA ALA A 333 26.85 41.20 21.79
C ALA A 333 26.87 39.94 22.66
N ILE A 334 27.18 38.79 22.06
CA ILE A 334 27.43 37.53 22.79
C ILE A 334 28.92 37.41 23.05
N ALA A 335 29.34 37.20 24.29
CA ALA A 335 30.77 37.09 24.65
C ALA A 335 31.42 35.77 24.18
N GLY A 336 30.64 34.69 24.01
CA GLY A 336 31.08 33.39 23.51
C GLY A 336 30.41 33.01 22.19
N PHE A 337 30.81 33.66 21.09
CA PHE A 337 30.35 33.34 19.73
C PHE A 337 31.34 32.42 18.99
N GLY A 338 30.91 31.81 17.89
CA GLY A 338 31.70 30.81 17.17
C GLY A 338 31.23 29.40 17.47
N LEU A 339 32.13 28.42 17.48
CA LEU A 339 31.74 27.03 17.68
C LEU A 339 31.48 26.73 19.14
N THR A 340 30.46 25.93 19.41
CA THR A 340 30.12 25.49 20.76
C THR A 340 31.22 24.59 21.34
N ASP A 341 31.57 24.85 22.59
CA ASP A 341 32.55 24.11 23.38
C ASP A 341 32.14 24.08 24.86
N ALA A 342 33.04 23.68 25.75
CA ALA A 342 32.78 23.53 27.18
C ALA A 342 32.38 24.84 27.93
N VAL A 343 32.64 26.02 27.35
CA VAL A 343 32.30 27.32 27.97
C VAL A 343 31.64 28.31 27.00
N SER A 344 31.41 27.94 25.74
CA SER A 344 30.74 28.74 24.72
C SER A 344 29.37 28.12 24.40
N PRO A 345 28.27 28.89 24.45
CA PRO A 345 28.19 30.33 24.70
C PRO A 345 28.32 30.74 26.18
N TRP A 346 28.24 29.78 27.09
CA TRP A 346 28.39 29.93 28.53
C TRP A 346 28.96 28.65 29.13
N THR A 347 29.38 28.71 30.40
CA THR A 347 29.72 27.51 31.17
C THR A 347 28.49 26.62 31.30
N TRP A 348 28.58 25.40 30.79
CA TRP A 348 27.47 24.46 30.79
C TRP A 348 27.25 23.79 32.16
N ALA A 349 25.99 23.49 32.48
CA ALA A 349 25.59 22.85 33.73
C ALA A 349 24.37 21.94 33.52
N ALA A 350 23.99 21.21 34.57
CA ALA A 350 22.78 20.39 34.59
C ALA A 350 21.52 21.26 34.37
N GLY A 351 20.58 20.74 33.57
CA GLY A 351 19.36 21.43 33.18
C GLY A 351 19.50 22.32 31.94
N HIS A 352 20.72 22.58 31.45
CA HIS A 352 20.91 23.25 30.18
C HIS A 352 20.50 22.33 29.03
N THR A 353 20.01 22.90 27.93
CA THR A 353 19.50 22.10 26.81
C THR A 353 20.06 22.54 25.46
N ILE A 354 20.14 21.57 24.55
CA ILE A 354 20.36 21.78 23.12
C ILE A 354 19.23 21.11 22.36
N ILE A 355 18.45 21.87 21.61
CA ILE A 355 17.32 21.36 20.82
C ILE A 355 17.49 21.81 19.39
N GLY A 356 17.52 20.88 18.44
CA GLY A 356 17.79 21.23 17.05
C GLY A 356 17.11 20.33 16.04
N SER A 357 17.03 20.85 14.82
CA SER A 357 16.55 20.13 13.65
C SER A 357 17.43 20.43 12.45
N ALA A 358 17.66 19.43 11.61
CA ALA A 358 18.46 19.59 10.40
C ALA A 358 17.95 18.71 9.26
N THR A 359 18.26 19.15 8.05
CA THR A 359 18.02 18.45 6.79
C THR A 359 19.30 18.46 5.95
N TYR A 360 19.73 17.29 5.48
CA TYR A 360 20.90 17.15 4.62
C TYR A 360 20.76 15.99 3.65
N GLU A 361 21.63 15.97 2.64
CA GLU A 361 21.72 14.87 1.68
C GLU A 361 22.65 13.77 2.22
N ALA A 362 22.18 12.53 2.29
CA ALA A 362 22.97 11.35 2.63
C ALA A 362 23.93 10.98 1.51
N ALA A 363 25.12 10.49 1.87
CA ALA A 363 26.00 9.81 0.92
C ALA A 363 25.26 8.60 0.34
N SER A 364 25.41 8.38 -0.97
CA SER A 364 24.86 7.20 -1.64
C SER A 364 25.30 5.93 -0.91
N GLN A 365 24.34 5.09 -0.52
CA GLN A 365 24.63 3.77 0.02
C GLN A 365 25.22 2.85 -1.04
#